data_AF-A0A183B9X8-F1
#
_entry.id   AF-A0A183B9X8-F1
#
_cell.length_a   1.000
_cell.length_b   1.000
_cell.length_c   1.000
_cell.angle_alpha   90.00
_cell.angle_beta   90.00
_cell.angle_gamma   90.00
#
_symmetry.space_group_name_H-M   'P 1'
#
loop_
_entity.id
_entity.type
_entity.pdbx_description
1 polymer ?
#
loop_
_entity_poly.entity_id
_entity_poly.type
_entity_poly.pdbx_seq_one_letter_code
_entity_poly.pdbx_strand_id
1 'polypeptide(L)'
;MCDRTNAQAIVGEMLSYLEVADYSIREEMVLKVAILAEKYATDYSWYVDTILNLIRVAGDYVSEEVWHRVIQIVINREDVQGYAAKTVFEVRRLSLFHINVNSAIFERWFWLSSFGCLMG
;
A
#
# COMPACT_ATOMS: atom_id res chain seq x y z
N MET A 1 -1.61 -18.11 -18.27
CA MET A 1 -0.68 -16.96 -18.40
C MET A 1 -1.38 -15.78 -17.75
N CYS A 2 -0.75 -15.07 -16.82
CA CYS A 2 -1.39 -13.92 -16.15
C CYS A 2 -1.30 -12.69 -17.05
N ASP A 3 -2.42 -12.33 -17.68
CA ASP A 3 -2.57 -11.07 -18.40
C ASP A 3 -2.94 -9.91 -17.46
N ARG A 4 -2.70 -8.68 -17.90
CA ARG A 4 -2.78 -7.44 -17.10
C ARG A 4 -4.16 -7.20 -16.47
N THR A 5 -5.23 -7.65 -17.13
CA THR A 5 -6.61 -7.63 -16.63
C THR A 5 -6.88 -8.66 -15.54
N ASN A 6 -6.15 -9.78 -15.54
CA ASN A 6 -6.33 -10.84 -14.55
C ASN A 6 -5.51 -10.58 -13.29
N ALA A 7 -4.39 -9.86 -13.41
CA ALA A 7 -3.55 -9.52 -12.26
C ALA A 7 -4.33 -8.73 -11.19
N GLN A 8 -5.16 -7.78 -11.61
CA GLN A 8 -6.00 -7.01 -10.68
C GLN A 8 -7.05 -7.88 -9.99
N ALA A 9 -7.70 -8.78 -10.74
CA ALA A 9 -8.66 -9.71 -10.18
C ALA A 9 -8.01 -10.70 -9.20
N ILE A 10 -6.83 -11.25 -9.54
CA ILE A 10 -6.08 -12.17 -8.68
C ILE A 10 -5.64 -11.48 -7.38
N VAL A 11 -5.15 -10.25 -7.47
CA VAL A 11 -4.79 -9.45 -6.28
C VAL A 11 -6.02 -9.16 -5.43
N GLY A 12 -7.16 -8.82 -6.04
CA GLY A 12 -8.43 -8.62 -5.33
C GLY A 12 -8.91 -9.88 -4.59
N GLU A 13 -8.82 -11.04 -5.24
CA GLU A 13 -9.12 -12.34 -4.62
C GLU A 13 -8.16 -12.66 -3.47
N MET A 14 -6.86 -12.40 -3.64
CA MET A 14 -5.86 -12.57 -2.56
C MET A 14 -6.15 -11.67 -1.36
N LEU A 15 -6.55 -10.42 -1.60
CA LEU A 15 -6.91 -9.47 -0.54
C LEU A 15 -8.18 -9.92 0.21
N SER A 16 -9.18 -10.43 -0.52
CA SER A 16 -10.40 -11.00 0.09
C SER A 16 -10.09 -12.25 0.91
N TYR A 17 -9.16 -13.09 0.44
CA TYR A 17 -8.71 -14.27 1.17
C TYR A 17 -7.92 -13.90 2.43
N LEU A 18 -7.19 -12.80 2.40
CA LEU A 18 -6.41 -12.27 3.54
C LEU A 18 -7.29 -11.93 4.76
N GLU A 19 -8.56 -11.58 4.55
CA GLU A 19 -9.51 -11.30 5.65
C GLU A 19 -9.83 -12.56 6.47
N VAL A 20 -9.92 -13.72 5.82
CA VAL A 20 -10.32 -15.01 6.43
C VAL A 20 -9.15 -15.95 6.71
N ALA A 21 -7.97 -15.71 6.12
CA ALA A 21 -6.81 -16.58 6.25
C ALA A 21 -6.20 -16.59 7.66
N ASP A 22 -5.50 -17.66 8.02
CA ASP A 22 -4.76 -17.79 9.29
C ASP A 22 -3.56 -16.83 9.39
N TYR A 23 -3.30 -16.33 10.59
CA TYR A 23 -2.24 -15.34 10.88
C TYR A 23 -0.85 -15.74 10.39
N SER A 24 -0.50 -17.03 10.45
CA SER A 24 0.82 -17.53 10.01
C SER A 24 1.04 -17.43 8.49
N ILE A 25 -0.04 -17.34 7.69
CA ILE A 25 0.02 -17.31 6.22
C ILE A 25 -0.19 -15.88 5.71
N ARG A 26 -0.83 -15.01 6.51
CA ARG A 26 -1.07 -13.60 6.14
C ARG A 26 0.20 -12.83 5.82
N GLU A 27 1.27 -13.02 6.60
CA GLU A 27 2.55 -12.32 6.37
C GLU A 27 3.14 -12.69 4.99
N GLU A 28 3.19 -13.98 4.64
CA GLU A 28 3.67 -14.42 3.33
C GLU A 28 2.78 -13.93 2.18
N MET A 29 1.45 -13.92 2.39
CA MET A 29 0.48 -13.43 1.42
C MET A 29 0.65 -11.92 1.18
N VAL A 30 0.83 -11.14 2.23
CA VAL A 30 1.09 -9.69 2.15
C VAL A 30 2.31 -9.43 1.30
N LEU A 31 3.40 -10.14 1.57
CA LEU A 31 4.64 -9.98 0.84
C LEU A 31 4.49 -10.35 -0.64
N LYS A 32 3.76 -11.43 -0.94
CA LYS A 32 3.43 -11.81 -2.32
C LYS A 32 2.57 -10.75 -3.02
N VAL A 33 1.52 -10.25 -2.37
CA VAL A 33 0.65 -9.22 -2.95
C VAL A 33 1.44 -7.94 -3.23
N ALA A 34 2.33 -7.52 -2.32
CA ALA A 34 3.18 -6.35 -2.52
C ALA A 34 4.09 -6.49 -3.76
N ILE A 35 4.76 -7.64 -3.90
CA ILE A 35 5.64 -7.93 -5.05
C ILE A 35 4.81 -8.02 -6.35
N LEU A 36 3.64 -8.66 -6.31
CA LEU A 36 2.75 -8.76 -7.47
C LEU A 36 2.23 -7.39 -7.88
N ALA A 37 1.82 -6.56 -6.92
CA ALA A 37 1.39 -5.19 -7.17
C ALA A 37 2.52 -4.38 -7.81
N GLU A 38 3.75 -4.46 -7.28
CA GLU A 38 4.91 -3.76 -7.86
C GLU A 38 5.21 -4.22 -9.29
N LYS A 39 5.15 -5.53 -9.55
CA LYS A 39 5.52 -6.12 -10.84
C LYS A 39 4.46 -5.94 -11.93
N TYR A 40 3.19 -5.96 -11.55
CA TYR A 40 2.06 -5.90 -12.49
C TYR A 40 1.37 -4.55 -12.53
N ALA A 41 1.78 -3.58 -11.69
CA ALA A 41 1.28 -2.21 -11.78
C ALA A 41 1.64 -1.60 -13.14
N THR A 42 0.63 -1.48 -14.00
CA THR A 42 0.69 -0.64 -15.20
C THR A 42 0.50 0.83 -14.85
N ASP A 43 -0.31 1.08 -13.82
CA ASP A 43 -0.65 2.39 -13.29
C ASP A 43 -0.33 2.43 -11.81
N TYR A 44 0.42 3.45 -11.40
CA TYR A 44 0.79 3.63 -10.01
C TYR A 44 -0.37 4.07 -9.12
N SER A 45 -1.44 4.64 -9.69
CA SER A 45 -2.68 4.85 -8.94
C SER A 45 -3.24 3.53 -8.41
N TRP A 46 -3.32 2.51 -9.28
CA TRP A 46 -3.74 1.16 -8.88
C TRP A 46 -2.79 0.52 -7.86
N TYR A 47 -1.48 0.75 -8.01
CA TYR A 47 -0.50 0.32 -7.00
C TYR A 47 -0.80 0.94 -5.63
N VAL A 48 -1.00 2.26 -5.57
CA VAL A 48 -1.32 2.97 -4.33
C VAL A 48 -2.62 2.45 -3.72
N ASP A 49 -3.68 2.28 -4.51
CA ASP A 49 -4.96 1.72 -4.02
C ASP A 49 -4.77 0.29 -3.47
N THR A 50 -4.02 -0.55 -4.17
CA THR A 50 -3.74 -1.93 -3.77
C THR A 50 -2.98 -1.99 -2.45
N ILE A 51 -1.91 -1.18 -2.31
CA ILE A 51 -1.12 -1.13 -1.09
C ILE A 51 -1.96 -0.57 0.06
N LEU A 52 -2.75 0.48 -0.16
CA LEU A 52 -3.64 1.01 0.87
C LEU A 52 -4.69 -0.01 1.33
N ASN A 53 -5.26 -0.79 0.41
CA ASN A 53 -6.18 -1.84 0.77
C ASN A 53 -5.48 -2.98 1.54
N LEU A 54 -4.27 -3.34 1.11
CA LEU A 54 -3.43 -4.30 1.82
C LEU A 54 -3.14 -3.85 3.26
N ILE A 55 -2.79 -2.58 3.47
CA ILE A 55 -2.57 -2.00 4.79
C ILE A 55 -3.85 -2.00 5.62
N ARG A 56 -4.99 -1.72 4.99
CA ARG A 56 -6.28 -1.71 5.66
C ARG A 56 -6.70 -3.09 6.15
N VAL A 57 -6.39 -4.14 5.39
CA VAL A 57 -6.71 -5.54 5.73
C VAL A 57 -5.65 -6.17 6.64
N ALA A 58 -4.37 -5.91 6.38
CA ALA A 58 -3.25 -6.53 7.06
C ALA A 58 -2.70 -5.73 8.25
N GLY A 59 -2.84 -4.40 8.30
CA GLY A 59 -2.48 -3.56 9.46
C GLY A 59 -1.16 -3.91 10.14
N ASP A 60 -1.25 -4.59 11.29
CA ASP A 60 -0.13 -5.05 12.13
C ASP A 60 0.70 -6.20 11.53
N TYR A 61 0.20 -6.90 10.50
CA TYR A 61 0.90 -8.03 9.85
C TYR A 61 1.86 -7.60 8.74
N VAL A 62 1.96 -6.31 8.44
CA VAL A 62 2.85 -5.81 7.40
C VAL A 62 4.21 -5.47 7.99
N SER A 63 5.23 -6.24 7.62
CA SER A 63 6.62 -6.03 8.08
C SER A 63 7.18 -4.69 7.59
N GLU A 64 8.03 -4.06 8.41
CA GLU A 64 8.61 -2.73 8.12
C GLU A 64 9.39 -2.67 6.79
N GLU A 65 9.98 -3.78 6.37
CA GLU A 65 10.72 -3.86 5.11
C GLU A 65 9.83 -3.62 3.88
N VAL A 66 8.61 -4.17 3.89
CA VAL A 66 7.61 -3.97 2.84
C VAL A 66 7.21 -2.50 2.79
N TRP A 67 6.98 -1.91 3.96
CA TRP A 67 6.66 -0.49 4.09
C TRP A 67 7.77 0.42 3.55
N HIS A 68 9.02 0.19 3.93
CA HIS A 68 10.14 0.98 3.42
C HIS A 68 10.25 0.89 1.90
N ARG A 69 10.01 -0.28 1.32
CA ARG A 69 10.02 -0.48 -0.14
C ARG A 69 8.92 0.33 -0.83
N VAL A 70 7.68 0.26 -0.33
CA VAL A 70 6.54 1.04 -0.86
C VAL A 70 6.85 2.54 -0.80
N ILE A 71 7.33 3.00 0.35
CA ILE A 71 7.64 4.41 0.59
C ILE A 71 8.69 4.91 -0.40
N GLN A 72 9.76 4.15 -0.62
CA GLN A 72 10.79 4.52 -1.59
C GLN A 72 10.24 4.66 -3.01
N ILE A 73 9.34 3.76 -3.44
CA ILE A 73 8.75 3.81 -4.78
C ILE A 73 7.90 5.07 -4.96
N VAL A 74 7.10 5.42 -3.97
CA VAL A 74 6.25 6.62 -3.99
C VAL A 74 7.10 7.90 -3.97
N ILE A 75 8.13 7.97 -3.13
CA ILE A 75 9.00 9.15 -3.05
C ILE A 75 9.78 9.36 -4.35
N ASN A 76 10.25 8.28 -4.97
CA ASN A 76 11.00 8.33 -6.23
C ASN A 76 10.13 8.72 -7.46
N ARG A 77 8.83 8.95 -7.26
CA ARG A 77 7.87 9.27 -8.33
C ARG A 77 6.96 10.40 -7.87
N GLU A 78 7.28 11.63 -8.28
CA GLU A 78 6.52 12.82 -7.89
C GLU A 78 5.06 12.78 -8.39
N ASP A 79 4.81 12.16 -9.55
CA ASP A 79 3.47 12.03 -10.14
C ASP A 79 2.46 11.31 -9.23
N VAL A 80 2.94 10.42 -8.36
CA VAL A 80 2.08 9.59 -7.50
C VAL A 80 2.01 10.11 -6.07
N GLN A 81 2.94 10.99 -5.67
CA GLN A 81 2.95 11.58 -4.34
C GLN A 81 1.65 12.36 -4.07
N GLY A 82 1.21 13.18 -5.04
CA GLY A 82 -0.02 13.97 -4.92
C GLY A 82 -1.27 13.10 -4.81
N TYR A 83 -1.35 12.03 -5.61
CA TYR A 83 -2.45 11.07 -5.56
C TYR A 83 -2.47 10.33 -4.23
N ALA A 84 -1.32 9.79 -3.83
CA ALA A 84 -1.20 9.00 -2.62
C ALA A 84 -1.51 9.83 -1.37
N ALA A 85 -1.02 11.08 -1.28
CA ALA A 85 -1.33 11.98 -0.18
C ALA A 85 -2.84 12.25 -0.06
N LYS A 86 -3.53 12.45 -1.20
CA LYS A 86 -4.97 12.66 -1.23
C LYS A 86 -5.74 11.41 -0.79
N THR A 87 -5.43 10.24 -1.36
CA THR A 87 -6.12 8.98 -1.04
C THR A 87 -5.92 8.61 0.41
N VAL A 88 -4.70 8.78 0.93
CA VAL A 88 -4.37 8.54 2.34
C VAL A 88 -5.14 9.46 3.29
N PHE A 89 -5.25 10.75 2.94
CA PHE A 89 -6.04 11.70 3.72
C PHE A 89 -7.54 11.31 3.73
N GLU A 90 -8.07 10.86 2.59
CA GLU A 90 -9.46 10.44 2.47
C GLU A 90 -9.74 9.14 3.24
N VAL A 91 -8.85 8.15 3.15
CA VAL A 91 -8.93 6.89 3.91
C VAL A 91 -8.93 7.15 5.41
N ARG A 92 -8.05 8.02 5.91
CA ARG A 92 -8.02 8.42 7.32
C ARG A 92 -9.33 9.10 7.75
N ARG A 93 -9.95 9.88 6.87
CA ARG A 93 -11.21 10.57 7.15
C ARG A 93 -12.41 9.65 7.16
N LEU A 94 -12.39 8.59 6.35
CA LEU A 94 -13.43 7.57 6.29
C LEU A 94 -13.31 6.56 7.45
N SER A 95 -12.10 6.25 7.88
CA SER A 95 -11.83 5.38 9.03
C SER A 95 -11.81 6.18 10.33
N LEU A 96 -12.99 6.64 10.76
CA LEU A 96 -13.15 7.55 11.89
C LEU A 96 -12.76 7.00 13.26
N PHE A 97 -12.62 5.68 13.47
CA PHE A 97 -12.14 5.13 14.73
C PHE A 97 -11.40 3.83 14.46
N HIS A 98 -10.19 3.69 15.00
CA HIS A 98 -9.37 2.47 14.99
C HIS A 98 -8.65 2.16 13.67
N ILE A 99 -7.67 2.98 13.31
CA ILE A 99 -6.50 2.43 12.63
C ILE A 99 -5.25 2.82 13.39
N ASN A 100 -4.67 1.85 14.11
CA ASN A 100 -3.28 1.86 14.53
C ASN A 100 -2.38 1.61 13.30
N VAL A 101 -2.55 2.38 12.21
CA VAL A 101 -1.48 2.46 11.22
C VAL A 101 -0.39 3.20 11.96
N ASN A 102 0.65 2.49 12.40
CA ASN A 102 1.83 3.01 13.12
C ASN A 102 2.01 4.51 12.82
N SER A 103 1.53 5.38 13.72
CA SER A 103 1.37 6.81 13.39
C SER A 103 2.70 7.44 12.99
N ALA A 104 3.78 6.89 13.51
CA ALA A 104 5.16 7.19 13.14
C ALA A 104 5.44 6.96 11.64
N ILE A 105 4.97 5.87 11.02
CA ILE A 105 5.20 5.58 9.60
C ILE A 105 4.41 6.55 8.72
N PHE A 106 3.19 6.91 9.14
CA PHE A 106 2.37 7.89 8.43
C PHE A 106 2.96 9.30 8.50
N GLU A 107 3.40 9.72 9.68
CA GLU A 107 4.13 10.98 9.85
C GLU A 107 5.43 10.98 9.04
N ARG A 108 6.17 9.86 9.06
CA ARG A 108 7.41 9.71 8.29
C ARG A 108 7.15 9.79 6.79
N TRP A 109 6.05 9.22 6.30
CA TRP A 109 5.65 9.29 4.89
C TRP A 109 5.18 10.70 4.50
N PHE A 110 4.40 11.36 5.34
CA PHE A 110 3.97 12.73 5.14
C PHE A 110 5.16 13.71 5.11
N TRP A 111 6.09 13.58 6.06
CA TRP A 111 7.33 14.36 6.08
C TRP A 111 8.24 14.07 4.89
N LEU A 112 8.38 12.80 4.47
CA LEU A 112 9.19 12.44 3.31
C LEU A 112 8.61 12.97 2.00
N SER A 113 7.29 12.95 1.82
CA SER A 113 6.64 13.57 0.65
C SER A 113 6.78 15.09 0.66
N SER A 114 6.68 15.73 1.83
CA SER A 114 6.82 17.19 1.98
C SER A 114 8.27 17.67 1.77
N PHE A 115 9.27 16.89 2.23
CA PHE A 115 10.69 17.19 1.98
C PHE A 115 11.13 16.85 0.55
N GLY A 116 10.59 15.81 -0.07
CA GLY A 116 10.87 15.47 -1.47
C GLY A 116 10.45 16.58 -2.43
N CYS A 117 9.30 17.21 -2.17
CA CYS A 117 8.78 18.32 -2.96
C CYS A 117 9.58 19.64 -2.79
N LEU A 118 10.44 19.76 -1.77
CA LEU A 118 11.21 20.98 -1.47
C LEU A 118 12.65 20.96 -2.00
N MET A 119 13.10 19.84 -2.57
CA MET A 119 14.43 19.64 -3.13
C MET A 119 14.44 19.53 -4.68
N GLY A 120 13.30 19.75 -5.33
CA GLY A 120 13.15 19.82 -6.79
C GLY A 120 13.22 21.25 -7.33
#